data_AF-A0A0Q1C4Q8-F1
#
_entry.id   AF-A0A0Q1C4Q8-F1
#
_cell.length_a   1.000
_cell.length_b   1.000
_cell.length_c   1.000
_cell.angle_alpha   90.00
_cell.angle_beta   90.00
_cell.angle_gamma   90.00
#
_symmetry.space_group_name_H-M   'P 1'
#
loop_
_entity.id
_entity.type
_entity.pdbx_description
1 polymer ?
#
loop_
_entity_poly.entity_id
_entity_poly.type
_entity_poly.pdbx_seq_one_letter_code
_entity_poly.pdbx_strand_id
1 'polypeptide(L)' 'MKIGDIVKFSRPRNDDEVNARFVFAGEPNIMGRVKITLITDKIFKYSFSEWVHISEIKLV' A
#
# COMPACT_ATOMS: atom_id res chain seq x y z
N MET A 1 -0.07 -12.52 0.58
CA MET A 1 0.69 -11.36 1.07
C MET A 1 0.91 -11.55 2.56
N LYS A 2 2.07 -11.15 3.07
CA LYS A 2 2.46 -11.19 4.48
C LYS A 2 2.87 -9.76 4.90
N ILE A 3 2.79 -9.48 6.21
CA ILE A 3 3.26 -8.20 6.76
C ILE A 3 4.74 -8.02 6.40
N GLY A 4 5.08 -6.86 5.85
CA GLY A 4 6.41 -6.54 5.33
C GLY A 4 6.55 -6.67 3.81
N ASP A 5 5.62 -7.33 3.11
CA ASP A 5 5.66 -7.45 1.66
C ASP A 5 5.55 -6.07 0.99
N ILE A 6 6.29 -5.88 -0.11
CA ILE A 6 6.15 -4.67 -0.94
C ILE A 6 4.99 -4.87 -1.91
N VAL A 7 4.07 -3.92 -1.91
CA VAL A 7 2.88 -3.92 -2.75
C VAL A 7 2.74 -2.62 -3.54
N LYS A 8 1.97 -2.69 -4.62
CA LYS A 8 1.57 -1.55 -5.46
C LYS A 8 0.08 -1.59 -5.72
N PHE A 9 -0.48 -0.45 -6.12
CA PHE A 9 -1.85 -0.42 -6.63
C PHE A 9 -1.98 -1.32 -7.87
N SER A 10 -3.03 -2.13 -7.91
CA SER A 10 -3.34 -3.01 -9.03
C SER A 10 -3.87 -2.23 -10.23
N ARG A 11 -4.53 -1.08 -9.97
CA ARG A 11 -5.08 -0.14 -10.95
C ARG A 11 -4.76 1.31 -10.55
N PRO A 12 -3.54 1.79 -10.82
CA PRO A 12 -3.16 3.17 -10.50
C PRO A 12 -3.95 4.17 -11.35
N ARG A 13 -4.31 5.30 -10.75
CA ARG A 13 -5.12 6.36 -11.36
C ARG A 13 -4.30 7.49 -11.97
N ASN A 14 -3.04 7.63 -11.56
CA ASN A 14 -2.12 8.67 -12.00
C ASN A 14 -0.66 8.16 -11.95
N ASP A 15 0.27 8.93 -12.51
CA ASP A 15 1.69 8.58 -12.58
C ASP A 15 2.35 8.47 -11.19
N ASP A 16 1.85 9.21 -10.20
CA ASP A 16 2.34 9.11 -8.83
C ASP A 16 2.02 7.73 -8.23
N GLU A 17 0.79 7.23 -8.42
CA GLU A 17 0.37 5.89 -7.97
C GLU A 17 1.07 4.76 -8.72
N VAL A 18 1.43 4.96 -10.01
CA VAL A 18 2.21 3.98 -10.79
C VAL A 18 3.59 3.73 -10.15
N ASN A 19 4.20 4.82 -9.67
CA ASN A 19 5.55 4.80 -9.11
C ASN A 19 5.58 4.54 -7.61
N ALA A 20 4.49 4.82 -6.90
CA ALA A 20 4.36 4.57 -5.47
C ALA A 20 4.60 3.09 -5.12
N ARG A 21 5.30 2.85 -4.01
CA ARG A 21 5.50 1.52 -3.42
C ARG A 21 5.03 1.57 -1.98
N PHE A 22 4.44 0.48 -1.49
CA PHE A 22 3.93 0.43 -0.14
C PHE A 22 4.40 -0.84 0.57
N VAL A 23 4.49 -0.78 1.89
CA VAL A 23 4.62 -1.98 2.73
C VAL A 23 3.23 -2.44 3.12
N PHE A 24 2.97 -3.73 2.98
CA PHE A 24 1.82 -4.41 3.55
C PHE A 24 1.95 -4.42 5.08
N ALA A 25 1.13 -3.63 5.77
CA ALA A 25 1.32 -3.29 7.18
C ALA A 25 0.32 -3.94 8.13
N GLY A 26 -0.60 -4.77 7.65
CA GLY A 26 -1.56 -5.46 8.50
C GLY A 26 -2.42 -6.47 7.78
N GLU A 27 -3.00 -7.40 8.55
CA GLU A 27 -3.93 -8.40 8.04
C GLU A 27 -5.25 -7.78 7.57
N PRO A 28 -5.96 -8.44 6.63
CA PRO A 28 -7.26 -7.97 6.18
C PRO A 28 -8.25 -7.94 7.35
N ASN A 29 -8.96 -6.83 7.51
CA ASN A 29 -10.10 -6.78 8.41
C ASN A 29 -11.29 -7.60 7.83
N ILE A 30 -12.37 -7.72 8.60
CA ILE A 30 -13.58 -8.46 8.19
C ILE A 30 -14.20 -7.95 6.88
N MET A 31 -13.85 -6.73 6.45
CA MET A 31 -14.32 -6.11 5.20
C MET A 31 -13.31 -6.27 4.05
N GLY A 32 -12.28 -7.11 4.19
CA GLY A 32 -11.25 -7.33 3.18
C GLY A 32 -10.31 -6.15 2.97
N ARG A 33 -10.28 -5.17 3.90
CA ARG A 33 -9.38 -4.01 3.82
C ARG A 33 -8.09 -4.26 4.58
N VAL A 34 -6.98 -3.84 4.00
CA VAL A 34 -5.63 -4.00 4.53
C VAL A 34 -4.99 -2.63 4.70
N LYS A 35 -4.13 -2.51 5.70
CA LYS A 35 -3.37 -1.29 5.92
C LYS A 35 -2.10 -1.34 5.08
N ILE A 36 -1.87 -0.31 4.26
CA ILE A 36 -0.64 -0.12 3.50
C ILE A 36 0.05 1.15 3.96
N THR A 37 1.39 1.15 3.96
CA THR A 37 2.21 2.32 4.34
C THR A 37 3.14 2.69 3.21
N LEU A 38 3.11 3.96 2.77
CA LEU A 38 3.92 4.44 1.66
C LEU A 38 5.42 4.34 1.96
N ILE A 39 6.16 3.77 1.02
CA ILE A 39 7.62 3.80 0.96
C ILE A 39 8.01 4.98 0.08
N THR A 40 8.74 5.92 0.66
CA THR A 40 9.27 7.07 -0.07
C THR A 40 10.68 7.38 0.41
N ASP A 41 11.56 7.69 -0.53
CA ASP A 41 12.93 8.14 -0.22
C ASP A 41 12.95 9.57 0.33
N LYS A 42 11.82 10.29 0.23
CA LYS A 42 11.67 11.61 0.82
C LYS A 42 11.30 11.44 2.29
N ILE A 43 12.11 12.02 3.18
CA ILE A 43 11.80 12.11 4.62
C ILE A 43 10.57 12.98 4.79
N PHE A 44 9.38 12.38 4.71
CA PHE A 44 8.16 13.01 5.17
C PHE A 44 8.08 12.86 6.69
N LYS A 45 7.80 13.96 7.39
CA LYS A 45 7.55 13.97 8.84
C LYS A 45 6.34 13.11 9.25
N TYR A 46 5.56 12.64 8.26
CA TYR A 46 4.37 11.82 8.42
C TYR A 46 4.47 10.59 7.50
N SER A 47 4.45 9.40 8.09
CA SER A 47 4.24 8.15 7.37
C SER A 47 2.80 8.09 6.89
N PHE A 48 2.56 8.10 5.58
CA PHE A 48 1.22 7.95 5.03
C PHE A 48 0.79 6.48 5.11
N SER A 49 -0.27 6.21 5.87
CA SER A 49 -0.90 4.88 5.94
C SER A 49 -2.38 4.98 5.58
N GLU A 50 -2.85 4.09 4.71
CA GLU A 50 -4.23 4.04 4.26
C GLU A 50 -4.80 2.62 4.35
N TRP A 51 -6.13 2.52 4.53
CA TRP A 51 -6.88 1.27 4.44
C TRP A 51 -7.47 1.10 3.04
N VAL A 52 -6.94 0.14 2.29
CA VAL A 52 -7.34 -0.15 0.91
C VAL A 52 -7.94 -1.55 0.82
N HIS A 53 -8.76 -1.83 -0.19
CA HIS A 53 -9.27 -3.18 -0.38
C HIS A 53 -8.14 -4.09 -0.90
N ILE A 54 -8.04 -5.34 -0.44
CA ILE A 54 -6.94 -6.24 -0.84
C ILE A 54 -6.88 -6.48 -2.36
N SER A 55 -8.01 -6.36 -3.06
CA SER A 55 -8.11 -6.47 -4.52
C SER A 55 -7.54 -5.25 -5.27
N GLU A 56 -7.38 -4.11 -4.59
CA GLU A 56 -6.81 -2.88 -5.15
C GLU A 56 -5.29 -2.86 -5.14
N ILE A 57 -4.66 -3.88 -4.55
CA ILE A 57 -3.20 -3.99 -4.47
C ILE A 57 -2.70 -5.32 -5.01
N LYS A 58 -1.44 -5.33 -5.44
CA LYS A 58 -0.73 -6.52 -5.90
C LYS A 58 0.69 -6.53 -5.35
N LEU A 59 1.25 -7.72 -5.19
CA LEU A 59 2.67 -7.91 -4.89
C LEU A 59 3.52 -7.35 -6.04
N VAL A 60 4.65 -6.75 -5.67
CA VAL A 60 5.68 -6.27 -6.61
C VAL A 60 6.61 -7.40 -6.99
#